data_AF-A0A1W6LKR7-F1
#
_entry.id   AF-A0A1W6LKR7-F1
#
_cell.length_a   1.000
_cell.length_b   1.000
_cell.length_c   1.000
_cell.angle_alpha   90.00
_cell.angle_beta   90.00
_cell.angle_gamma   90.00
#
_symmetry.space_group_name_H-M   'P 1'
#
loop_
_entity.id
_entity.type
_entity.pdbx_description
1 polymer ?
#
loop_
_entity_poly.entity_id
_entity_poly.type
_entity_poly.pdbx_seq_one_letter_code
_entity_poly.pdbx_strand_id
1 'polypeptide(L)'
;MVETKKLSILEEGEVFELESGGVLKEVEVAYETYGELNQDRSNAVYICHALTGDAHVAGYSTSEDSKPGWWDDMIGPGKYIDTDKYFVICSNFLGGCSGTTGPSSINPDTGLKYGLDFPLFTIKDMARVHKMFVDKLGIEKLLCVIGGSMGGMHAMRIAIDYPEKVKCVVLIATTSHLGAQAIAFDAVGRNAILADKQFNSGQYPEDKGPDRGLGIARMIGHITYLSEEGMRRKFGRALRNSDDYSYDFDPEFSVETYLDHQGRRFVERFDANSYLYITRAMDYFDLEKEFGSLEKAFASVKARFFVVSYSSDWLFPPKHSQELVDALVSNEKDVSYANINSHHGHDAFLIETDVIGPYIENFVWATSRKMADSFAYTPSSEPGRSDYDIIQNRFVESGDVLDLGCGEGELLARLRDVNKCDVLGIDIDTESIGSCLKKGVPAVWADIEDSLESFADGQFDYVVLSKTLQTTKRPKELLKEIVRIGRKAVVTFPNFAHISCRTQLFFAGRAPTTSSLPYSWYDSPNVHFFSMKDFEKLCRSINIRIEQRIVPRTAGTGIVNFLPNLFGREAIYLISRES
;
A
#
# COMPACT_ATOMS: atom_id res chain seq x y z
N MET A 1 -1.45 -30.81 -5.77
CA MET A 1 -0.82 -30.43 -7.04
C MET A 1 -1.71 -29.42 -7.71
N VAL A 2 -1.14 -28.32 -8.18
CA VAL A 2 -1.89 -27.26 -8.85
C VAL A 2 -1.72 -27.42 -10.36
N GLU A 3 -2.81 -27.27 -11.11
CA GLU A 3 -2.80 -27.44 -12.56
C GLU A 3 -3.14 -26.10 -13.22
N THR A 4 -2.24 -25.62 -14.08
CA THR A 4 -2.51 -24.45 -14.92
C THR A 4 -3.55 -24.80 -15.98
N LYS A 5 -4.67 -24.08 -15.95
CA LYS A 5 -5.77 -24.23 -16.91
C LYS A 5 -5.71 -23.11 -17.94
N LYS A 6 -6.37 -23.34 -19.07
CA LYS A 6 -6.48 -22.39 -20.17
C LYS A 6 -7.94 -22.14 -20.51
N LEU A 7 -8.31 -20.89 -20.73
CA LEU A 7 -9.66 -20.48 -21.09
C LEU A 7 -9.63 -19.46 -22.23
N SER A 8 -10.30 -19.78 -23.35
CA SER A 8 -10.52 -18.80 -24.42
C SER A 8 -11.56 -17.78 -23.99
N ILE A 9 -11.24 -16.50 -24.08
CA ILE A 9 -12.15 -15.40 -23.71
C ILE A 9 -12.96 -14.84 -24.87
N LEU A 10 -12.64 -15.21 -26.11
CA LEU A 10 -13.38 -14.81 -27.30
C LEU A 10 -14.33 -15.91 -27.76
N GLU A 11 -15.48 -15.53 -28.31
CA GLU A 11 -16.36 -16.45 -29.05
C GLU A 11 -15.91 -16.57 -30.51
N GLU A 12 -16.45 -17.57 -31.24
CA GLU A 12 -16.09 -17.80 -32.63
C GLU A 12 -16.47 -16.60 -33.52
N GLY A 13 -15.49 -16.04 -34.22
CA GLY A 13 -15.66 -14.85 -35.06
C GLY A 13 -15.57 -13.52 -34.32
N GLU A 14 -15.46 -13.51 -33.00
CA GLU A 14 -15.11 -12.31 -32.24
C GLU A 14 -13.62 -12.00 -32.36
N VAL A 15 -13.28 -10.72 -32.16
CA VAL A 15 -11.91 -10.26 -32.12
C VAL A 15 -11.69 -9.32 -30.94
N PHE A 16 -10.47 -9.32 -30.41
CA PHE A 16 -10.06 -8.40 -29.37
C PHE A 16 -9.28 -7.23 -29.99
N GLU A 17 -9.92 -6.06 -30.05
CA GLU A 17 -9.30 -4.81 -30.50
C GLU A 17 -8.46 -4.20 -29.37
N LEU A 18 -7.21 -3.86 -29.66
CA LEU A 18 -6.26 -3.26 -28.73
C LEU A 18 -6.25 -1.73 -28.84
N GLU A 19 -5.81 -1.03 -27.79
CA GLU A 19 -5.68 0.44 -27.84
C GLU A 19 -4.70 0.93 -28.93
N SER A 20 -3.75 0.08 -29.32
CA SER A 20 -2.84 0.36 -30.43
C SER A 20 -3.48 0.30 -31.83
N GLY A 21 -4.73 -0.17 -31.92
CA GLY A 21 -5.43 -0.47 -33.18
C GLY A 21 -5.14 -1.86 -33.75
N GLY A 22 -4.26 -2.65 -33.09
CA GLY A 22 -4.06 -4.05 -33.43
C GLY A 22 -5.24 -4.94 -33.02
N VAL A 23 -5.32 -6.13 -33.60
CA VAL A 23 -6.42 -7.07 -33.38
C VAL A 23 -5.89 -8.47 -33.08
N LEU A 24 -6.44 -9.13 -32.06
CA LEU A 24 -6.21 -10.54 -31.77
C LEU A 24 -7.48 -11.35 -32.05
N LYS A 25 -7.37 -12.38 -32.89
CA LYS A 25 -8.49 -13.26 -33.23
C LYS A 25 -8.72 -14.35 -32.19
N GLU A 26 -7.69 -14.67 -31.42
CA GLU A 26 -7.73 -15.67 -30.38
C GLU A 26 -7.02 -15.10 -29.15
N VAL A 27 -7.68 -15.15 -28.00
CA VAL A 27 -7.09 -14.81 -26.71
C VAL A 27 -7.41 -15.92 -25.72
N GLU A 28 -6.38 -16.68 -25.37
CA GLU A 28 -6.42 -17.71 -24.35
C GLU A 28 -5.73 -17.19 -23.09
N VAL A 29 -6.39 -17.37 -21.94
CA VAL A 29 -5.87 -16.95 -20.64
C VAL A 29 -5.45 -18.20 -19.86
N ALA A 30 -4.17 -18.27 -19.50
CA ALA A 30 -3.65 -19.28 -18.58
C ALA A 30 -3.81 -18.81 -17.14
N TYR A 31 -4.38 -19.67 -16.29
CA TYR A 31 -4.73 -19.33 -14.93
C TYR A 31 -4.69 -20.53 -13.98
N GLU A 32 -4.58 -20.22 -12.69
CA GLU A 32 -4.69 -21.17 -11.59
C GLU A 32 -5.69 -20.66 -10.55
N THR A 33 -6.25 -21.60 -9.80
CA THR A 33 -7.23 -21.31 -8.75
C THR A 33 -6.91 -22.10 -7.50
N TYR A 34 -7.14 -21.51 -6.33
CA TYR A 34 -6.84 -22.10 -5.02
C TYR A 34 -8.03 -21.88 -4.08
N GLY A 35 -8.37 -22.88 -3.28
CA GLY A 35 -9.58 -22.85 -2.44
C GLY A 35 -10.88 -23.07 -3.23
N GLU A 36 -12.02 -22.78 -2.60
CA GLU A 36 -13.35 -23.03 -3.16
C GLU A 36 -14.19 -21.75 -3.26
N LEU A 37 -14.81 -21.52 -4.42
CA LEU A 37 -15.74 -20.42 -4.64
C LEU A 37 -17.05 -20.71 -3.90
N ASN A 38 -17.45 -19.79 -3.03
CA ASN A 38 -18.68 -19.95 -2.24
C ASN A 38 -19.95 -19.80 -3.10
N GLN A 39 -21.10 -20.20 -2.53
CA GLN A 39 -22.37 -20.28 -3.28
C GLN A 39 -22.83 -18.93 -3.86
N ASP A 40 -22.57 -17.82 -3.16
CA ASP A 40 -22.90 -16.46 -3.62
C ASP A 40 -21.74 -15.78 -4.38
N ARG A 41 -20.64 -16.51 -4.62
CA ARG A 41 -19.44 -16.09 -5.37
C ARG A 41 -18.80 -14.80 -4.83
N SER A 42 -18.94 -14.54 -3.54
CA SER A 42 -18.52 -13.31 -2.89
C SER A 42 -17.12 -13.35 -2.24
N ASN A 43 -16.44 -14.51 -2.26
CA ASN A 43 -15.13 -14.74 -1.63
C ASN A 43 -13.95 -14.80 -2.62
N ALA A 44 -14.11 -14.33 -3.85
CA ALA A 44 -13.07 -14.40 -4.87
C ALA A 44 -11.99 -13.32 -4.69
N VAL A 45 -10.72 -13.74 -4.57
CA VAL A 45 -9.54 -12.86 -4.45
C VAL A 45 -8.67 -13.04 -5.70
N TYR A 46 -8.40 -11.96 -6.40
CA TYR A 46 -7.58 -11.98 -7.61
C TYR A 46 -6.17 -11.46 -7.35
N ILE A 47 -5.16 -12.20 -7.81
CA ILE A 47 -3.75 -11.84 -7.70
C ILE A 47 -3.21 -11.39 -9.06
N CYS A 48 -2.73 -10.17 -9.12
CA CYS A 48 -2.00 -9.61 -10.25
C CYS A 48 -0.49 -9.79 -9.98
N HIS A 49 0.17 -10.68 -10.73
CA HIS A 49 1.61 -10.92 -10.60
C HIS A 49 2.45 -9.71 -11.04
N ALA A 50 3.74 -9.67 -10.66
CA ALA A 50 4.69 -8.65 -11.12
C ALA A 50 5.22 -8.96 -12.53
N LEU A 51 6.09 -8.10 -13.09
CA LEU A 51 6.60 -8.19 -14.48
C LEU A 51 6.99 -9.61 -14.92
N THR A 52 7.72 -10.33 -14.07
CA THR A 52 8.27 -11.66 -14.39
C THR A 52 7.55 -12.82 -13.71
N GLY A 53 6.39 -12.58 -13.10
CA GLY A 53 5.56 -13.62 -12.49
C GLY A 53 4.72 -14.38 -13.51
N ASP A 54 3.93 -15.32 -13.01
CA ASP A 54 2.98 -16.11 -13.78
C ASP A 54 1.76 -16.50 -12.92
N ALA A 55 0.90 -17.37 -13.45
CA ALA A 55 -0.29 -17.85 -12.76
C ALA A 55 0.02 -18.70 -11.51
N HIS A 56 1.24 -19.26 -11.38
CA HIS A 56 1.59 -20.22 -10.33
C HIS A 56 2.02 -19.52 -9.04
N VAL A 57 1.04 -18.99 -8.30
CA VAL A 57 1.28 -18.20 -7.09
C VAL A 57 1.58 -19.04 -5.86
N ALA A 58 1.06 -20.27 -5.75
CA ALA A 58 1.26 -21.13 -4.58
C ALA A 58 1.22 -22.63 -4.90
N GLY A 59 1.64 -23.45 -3.93
CA GLY A 59 1.68 -24.89 -4.06
C GLY A 59 2.77 -25.38 -5.02
N TYR A 60 2.69 -26.66 -5.40
CA TYR A 60 3.58 -27.29 -6.37
C TYR A 60 2.76 -27.77 -7.57
N SER A 61 3.30 -27.64 -8.79
CA SER A 61 2.66 -28.13 -10.02
C SER A 61 2.87 -29.64 -10.18
N THR A 62 4.10 -30.11 -9.95
CA THR A 62 4.48 -31.53 -9.97
C THR A 62 5.20 -31.95 -8.68
N SER A 63 5.18 -33.24 -8.34
CA SER A 63 5.88 -33.75 -7.14
C SER A 63 7.41 -33.68 -7.26
N GLU A 64 7.91 -33.38 -8.46
CA GLU A 64 9.33 -33.26 -8.78
C GLU A 64 9.81 -31.80 -8.74
N ASP A 65 8.89 -30.84 -8.59
CA ASP A 65 9.22 -29.42 -8.56
C ASP A 65 10.08 -29.10 -7.33
N SER A 66 11.22 -28.46 -7.59
CA SER A 66 12.17 -28.10 -6.52
C SER A 66 11.73 -26.90 -5.66
N LYS A 67 10.70 -26.16 -6.10
CA LYS A 67 10.20 -24.95 -5.45
C LYS A 67 8.69 -24.82 -5.64
N PRO A 68 7.99 -24.24 -4.65
CA PRO A 68 6.58 -23.91 -4.80
C PRO A 68 6.39 -22.64 -5.64
N GLY A 69 5.13 -22.26 -5.85
CA GLY A 69 4.72 -21.00 -6.48
C GLY A 69 5.34 -19.75 -5.84
N TRP A 70 5.35 -18.65 -6.60
CA TRP A 70 6.18 -17.48 -6.30
C TRP A 70 5.78 -16.68 -5.05
N TRP A 71 4.60 -16.95 -4.47
CA TRP A 71 4.11 -16.34 -3.23
C TRP A 71 3.52 -17.37 -2.27
N ASP A 72 4.06 -18.59 -2.26
CA ASP A 72 3.53 -19.71 -1.48
C ASP A 72 3.33 -19.33 -0.01
N ASP A 73 4.28 -18.65 0.64
CA ASP A 73 4.16 -18.25 2.06
C ASP A 73 2.98 -17.31 2.35
N MET A 74 2.48 -16.61 1.33
CA MET A 74 1.32 -15.71 1.45
C MET A 74 -0.01 -16.46 1.29
N ILE A 75 -0.08 -17.48 0.43
CA ILE A 75 -1.34 -18.08 -0.04
C ILE A 75 -1.39 -19.58 0.24
N GLY A 76 -2.44 -20.03 0.93
CA GLY A 76 -2.67 -21.44 1.22
C GLY A 76 -3.54 -21.66 2.46
N PRO A 77 -3.79 -22.93 2.85
CA PRO A 77 -4.64 -23.24 4.01
C PRO A 77 -4.07 -22.64 5.29
N GLY A 78 -4.86 -21.78 5.96
CA GLY A 78 -4.46 -21.09 7.19
C GLY A 78 -3.35 -20.05 7.05
N LYS A 79 -2.92 -19.70 5.83
CA LYS A 79 -1.96 -18.61 5.56
C LYS A 79 -2.69 -17.25 5.50
N TYR A 80 -1.95 -16.16 5.29
CA TYR A 80 -2.50 -14.79 5.31
C TYR A 80 -3.63 -14.58 4.29
N ILE A 81 -3.46 -15.09 3.06
CA ILE A 81 -4.57 -15.29 2.12
C ILE A 81 -5.02 -16.75 2.23
N ASP A 82 -5.93 -16.97 3.19
CA ASP A 82 -6.38 -18.29 3.59
C ASP A 82 -7.29 -18.93 2.52
N THR A 83 -6.81 -19.99 1.87
CA THR A 83 -7.57 -20.73 0.85
C THR A 83 -8.69 -21.59 1.43
N ASP A 84 -8.75 -21.78 2.75
CA ASP A 84 -9.92 -22.38 3.41
C ASP A 84 -11.10 -21.39 3.49
N LYS A 85 -10.84 -20.10 3.25
CA LYS A 85 -11.84 -19.02 3.30
C LYS A 85 -12.10 -18.38 1.94
N TYR A 86 -11.04 -18.21 1.13
CA TYR A 86 -11.08 -17.45 -0.10
C TYR A 86 -10.86 -18.33 -1.33
N PHE A 87 -11.54 -17.97 -2.43
CA PHE A 87 -11.26 -18.52 -3.75
C PHE A 87 -10.25 -17.63 -4.45
N VAL A 88 -8.98 -18.04 -4.45
CA VAL A 88 -7.89 -17.26 -5.03
C VAL A 88 -7.76 -17.59 -6.51
N ILE A 89 -7.58 -16.56 -7.34
CA ILE A 89 -7.38 -16.66 -8.79
C ILE A 89 -6.11 -15.90 -9.14
N CYS A 90 -5.24 -16.50 -9.94
CA CYS A 90 -4.13 -15.80 -10.58
C CYS A 90 -4.13 -16.18 -12.06
N SER A 91 -4.10 -15.20 -12.96
CA SER A 91 -3.89 -15.45 -14.39
C SER A 91 -2.62 -14.78 -14.86
N ASN A 92 -1.94 -15.41 -15.81
CA ASN A 92 -0.88 -14.77 -16.54
C ASN A 92 -1.47 -13.68 -17.45
N PHE A 93 -0.79 -12.54 -17.59
CA PHE A 93 -1.31 -11.40 -18.36
C PHE A 93 -1.18 -11.61 -19.87
N LEU A 94 -1.99 -10.85 -20.63
CA LEU A 94 -1.81 -10.69 -22.07
C LEU A 94 -0.38 -10.24 -22.36
N GLY A 95 0.26 -10.88 -23.35
CA GLY A 95 1.66 -10.61 -23.71
C GLY A 95 2.70 -11.34 -22.87
N GLY A 96 2.29 -12.03 -21.80
CA GLY A 96 3.15 -12.93 -21.03
C GLY A 96 3.62 -14.15 -21.84
N CYS A 97 4.52 -14.94 -21.26
CA CYS A 97 5.08 -16.14 -21.90
C CYS A 97 4.74 -17.46 -21.20
N SER A 98 4.03 -17.40 -20.06
CA SER A 98 3.58 -18.57 -19.30
C SER A 98 2.12 -18.91 -19.61
N GLY A 99 1.83 -19.25 -20.86
CA GLY A 99 0.55 -19.83 -21.28
C GLY A 99 -0.50 -18.88 -21.88
N THR A 100 -0.72 -17.69 -21.32
CA THR A 100 -1.63 -16.67 -21.90
C THR A 100 -1.12 -16.17 -23.25
N THR A 101 -2.02 -15.81 -24.16
CA THR A 101 -1.68 -15.28 -25.50
C THR A 101 -0.67 -14.14 -25.41
N GLY A 102 0.44 -14.27 -26.13
CA GLY A 102 1.53 -13.30 -26.18
C GLY A 102 2.43 -13.50 -27.41
N PRO A 103 3.57 -12.78 -27.50
CA PRO A 103 4.50 -12.86 -28.63
C PRO A 103 5.01 -14.27 -28.96
N SER A 104 5.10 -15.15 -27.95
CA SER A 104 5.52 -16.55 -28.13
C SER A 104 4.40 -17.49 -28.59
N SER A 105 3.14 -17.02 -28.62
CA SER A 105 1.99 -17.78 -29.10
C SER A 105 1.98 -17.89 -30.62
N ILE A 106 1.28 -18.89 -31.15
CA ILE A 106 1.10 -19.08 -32.59
C ILE A 106 0.11 -18.05 -33.12
N ASN A 107 0.50 -17.37 -34.20
CA ASN A 107 -0.37 -16.51 -34.98
C ASN A 107 -1.26 -17.37 -35.89
N PRO A 108 -2.59 -17.32 -35.75
CA PRO A 108 -3.51 -18.14 -36.53
C PRO A 108 -3.48 -17.82 -38.04
N ASP A 109 -3.01 -16.63 -38.43
CA ASP A 109 -2.94 -16.23 -39.84
C ASP A 109 -1.70 -16.78 -40.56
N THR A 110 -0.60 -16.99 -39.83
CA THR A 110 0.68 -17.41 -40.43
C THR A 110 1.08 -18.84 -40.05
N GLY A 111 0.54 -19.38 -38.96
CA GLY A 111 0.98 -20.65 -38.37
C GLY A 111 2.36 -20.58 -37.70
N LEU A 112 2.97 -19.40 -37.61
CA LEU A 112 4.25 -19.15 -36.94
C LEU A 112 4.01 -18.42 -35.61
N LYS A 113 5.03 -18.36 -34.74
CA LYS A 113 4.96 -17.50 -33.55
C LYS A 113 4.78 -16.03 -33.97
N TYR A 114 4.02 -15.27 -33.20
CA TYR A 114 3.84 -13.84 -33.47
C TYR A 114 5.17 -13.08 -33.51
N GLY A 115 6.06 -13.30 -32.54
CA GLY A 115 7.31 -12.54 -32.43
C GLY A 115 7.03 -11.03 -32.37
N LEU A 116 7.68 -10.26 -33.23
CA LEU A 116 7.42 -8.81 -33.36
C LEU A 116 6.14 -8.46 -34.13
N ASP A 117 5.45 -9.43 -34.73
CA ASP A 117 4.14 -9.19 -35.36
C ASP A 117 3.00 -9.18 -34.32
N PHE A 118 3.29 -9.48 -33.04
CA PHE A 118 2.32 -9.30 -31.97
C PHE A 118 1.93 -7.82 -31.87
N PRO A 119 0.65 -7.46 -31.85
CA PRO A 119 0.27 -6.05 -31.71
C PRO A 119 0.69 -5.50 -30.34
N LEU A 120 1.15 -4.24 -30.31
CA LEU A 120 1.39 -3.54 -29.05
C LEU A 120 0.10 -3.47 -28.23
N PHE A 121 0.22 -3.60 -26.92
CA PHE A 121 -0.91 -3.54 -25.99
C PHE A 121 -0.55 -2.64 -24.80
N THR A 122 -1.56 -2.26 -24.02
CA THR A 122 -1.40 -1.46 -22.81
C THR A 122 -1.83 -2.22 -21.56
N ILE A 123 -1.55 -1.67 -20.38
CA ILE A 123 -2.10 -2.19 -19.11
C ILE A 123 -3.65 -2.16 -19.11
N LYS A 124 -4.29 -1.25 -19.87
CA LYS A 124 -5.74 -1.24 -20.06
C LYS A 124 -6.23 -2.44 -20.85
N ASP A 125 -5.51 -2.83 -21.89
CA ASP A 125 -5.81 -4.04 -22.65
C ASP A 125 -5.69 -5.28 -21.75
N MET A 126 -4.66 -5.34 -20.88
CA MET A 126 -4.56 -6.39 -19.85
C MET A 126 -5.80 -6.41 -18.91
N ALA A 127 -6.24 -5.24 -18.43
CA ALA A 127 -7.42 -5.13 -17.56
C ALA A 127 -8.72 -5.54 -18.27
N ARG A 128 -8.85 -5.26 -19.57
CA ARG A 128 -9.99 -5.71 -20.39
C ARG A 128 -10.01 -7.23 -20.56
N VAL A 129 -8.86 -7.85 -20.85
CA VAL A 129 -8.73 -9.33 -20.89
C VAL A 129 -9.11 -9.94 -19.55
N HIS A 130 -8.60 -9.37 -18.44
CA HIS A 130 -8.93 -9.82 -17.09
C HIS A 130 -10.43 -9.74 -16.80
N LYS A 131 -11.08 -8.62 -17.11
CA LYS A 131 -12.53 -8.46 -16.91
C LYS A 131 -13.33 -9.51 -17.69
N MET A 132 -12.98 -9.73 -18.96
CA MET A 132 -13.64 -10.76 -19.79
C MET A 132 -13.43 -12.16 -19.23
N PHE A 133 -12.21 -12.45 -18.76
CA PHE A 133 -11.87 -13.72 -18.11
C PHE A 133 -12.69 -13.96 -16.83
N VAL A 134 -12.74 -12.98 -15.91
CA VAL A 134 -13.50 -13.08 -14.65
C VAL A 134 -15.00 -13.20 -14.90
N ASP A 135 -15.53 -12.49 -15.90
CA ASP A 135 -16.93 -12.64 -16.31
C ASP A 135 -17.22 -14.07 -16.83
N LYS A 136 -16.29 -14.71 -17.56
CA LYS A 136 -16.44 -16.12 -17.98
C LYS A 136 -16.35 -17.12 -16.83
N LEU A 137 -15.63 -16.81 -15.74
CA LEU A 137 -15.71 -17.58 -14.50
C LEU A 137 -17.06 -17.39 -13.78
N GLY A 138 -17.86 -16.41 -14.23
CA GLY A 138 -19.16 -16.04 -13.69
C GLY A 138 -19.06 -15.38 -12.31
N ILE A 139 -17.96 -14.68 -12.06
CA ILE A 139 -17.79 -13.90 -10.83
C ILE A 139 -18.21 -12.47 -11.12
N GLU A 140 -19.31 -12.05 -10.52
CA GLU A 140 -19.86 -10.71 -10.78
C GLU A 140 -19.02 -9.62 -10.14
N LYS A 141 -18.52 -9.85 -8.91
CA LYS A 141 -17.74 -8.89 -8.13
C LYS A 141 -16.66 -9.61 -7.32
N LEU A 142 -15.41 -9.21 -7.53
CA LEU A 142 -14.27 -9.71 -6.76
C LEU A 142 -14.32 -9.11 -5.34
N LEU A 143 -13.99 -9.94 -4.34
CA LEU A 143 -13.76 -9.47 -2.99
C LEU A 143 -12.55 -8.53 -2.96
N CYS A 144 -11.42 -9.00 -3.49
CA CYS A 144 -10.18 -8.24 -3.48
C CYS A 144 -9.39 -8.44 -4.77
N VAL A 145 -8.73 -7.39 -5.24
CA VAL A 145 -7.66 -7.47 -6.25
C VAL A 145 -6.36 -7.04 -5.59
N ILE A 146 -5.32 -7.88 -5.64
CA ILE A 146 -4.03 -7.64 -4.99
C ILE A 146 -2.96 -7.59 -6.08
N GLY A 147 -2.19 -6.51 -6.13
CA GLY A 147 -1.16 -6.33 -7.14
C GLY A 147 0.10 -5.67 -6.61
N GLY A 148 1.24 -6.32 -6.83
CA GLY A 148 2.57 -5.78 -6.54
C GLY A 148 3.29 -5.28 -7.78
N SER A 149 4.06 -4.20 -7.71
CA SER A 149 4.85 -3.70 -8.84
C SER A 149 3.95 -3.40 -10.07
N MET A 150 4.28 -3.94 -11.25
CA MET A 150 3.41 -3.90 -12.43
C MET A 150 2.01 -4.47 -12.17
N GLY A 151 1.89 -5.50 -11.33
CA GLY A 151 0.60 -6.04 -10.93
C GLY A 151 -0.27 -5.01 -10.22
N GLY A 152 0.34 -4.06 -9.52
CA GLY A 152 -0.35 -2.91 -8.91
C GLY A 152 -0.90 -1.94 -9.95
N MET A 153 -0.20 -1.70 -11.07
CA MET A 153 -0.72 -0.90 -12.19
C MET A 153 -1.96 -1.54 -12.78
N HIS A 154 -1.94 -2.87 -12.94
CA HIS A 154 -3.09 -3.64 -13.40
C HIS A 154 -4.25 -3.59 -12.39
N ALA A 155 -3.98 -3.80 -11.10
CA ALA A 155 -4.99 -3.70 -10.04
C ALA A 155 -5.66 -2.32 -9.98
N MET A 156 -4.87 -1.23 -10.10
CA MET A 156 -5.38 0.14 -10.23
C MET A 156 -6.29 0.27 -11.44
N ARG A 157 -5.85 -0.24 -12.60
CA ARG A 157 -6.62 -0.16 -13.84
C ARG A 157 -7.98 -0.85 -13.72
N ILE A 158 -8.04 -2.02 -13.10
CA ILE A 158 -9.28 -2.76 -12.86
C ILE A 158 -10.24 -1.91 -12.02
N ALA A 159 -9.74 -1.26 -10.97
CA ALA A 159 -10.56 -0.46 -10.06
C ALA A 159 -11.10 0.82 -10.71
N ILE A 160 -10.32 1.43 -11.61
CA ILE A 160 -10.69 2.66 -12.34
C ILE A 160 -11.69 2.35 -13.44
N ASP A 161 -11.42 1.34 -14.28
CA ASP A 161 -12.26 1.03 -15.45
C ASP A 161 -13.53 0.26 -15.07
N TYR A 162 -13.50 -0.51 -13.99
CA TYR A 162 -14.61 -1.37 -13.55
C TYR A 162 -14.94 -1.17 -12.06
N PRO A 163 -15.31 0.06 -11.64
CA PRO A 163 -15.44 0.42 -10.23
C PRO A 163 -16.46 -0.42 -9.47
N GLU A 164 -17.47 -0.96 -10.15
CA GLU A 164 -18.51 -1.80 -9.54
C GLU A 164 -18.09 -3.27 -9.35
N LYS A 165 -16.99 -3.71 -10.00
CA LYS A 165 -16.56 -5.11 -10.09
C LYS A 165 -15.60 -5.55 -8.97
N VAL A 166 -15.20 -4.65 -8.08
CA VAL A 166 -14.24 -4.95 -7.00
C VAL A 166 -14.70 -4.31 -5.68
N LYS A 167 -14.60 -5.03 -4.55
CA LYS A 167 -14.88 -4.48 -3.21
C LYS A 167 -13.67 -3.78 -2.58
N CYS A 168 -12.49 -4.38 -2.66
CA CYS A 168 -11.25 -3.73 -2.23
C CYS A 168 -10.04 -4.04 -3.11
N VAL A 169 -9.03 -3.20 -3.04
CA VAL A 169 -7.79 -3.30 -3.81
C VAL A 169 -6.60 -3.13 -2.89
N VAL A 170 -5.60 -3.99 -3.05
CA VAL A 170 -4.30 -3.88 -2.37
C VAL A 170 -3.24 -3.56 -3.41
N LEU A 171 -2.57 -2.41 -3.23
CA LEU A 171 -1.51 -1.91 -4.09
C LEU A 171 -0.19 -1.99 -3.33
N ILE A 172 0.76 -2.76 -3.83
CA ILE A 172 2.03 -3.02 -3.13
C ILE A 172 3.17 -2.54 -4.00
N ALA A 173 3.99 -1.61 -3.50
CA ALA A 173 5.17 -1.09 -4.18
C ALA A 173 4.88 -0.84 -5.67
N THR A 174 4.01 0.12 -5.98
CA THR A 174 3.54 0.41 -7.34
C THR A 174 3.40 1.92 -7.56
N THR A 175 3.09 2.34 -8.78
CA THR A 175 3.06 3.75 -9.20
C THR A 175 2.01 4.00 -10.28
N SER A 176 1.49 5.23 -10.36
CA SER A 176 0.53 5.67 -11.39
C SER A 176 1.14 5.83 -12.78
N HIS A 177 2.46 6.00 -12.84
CA HIS A 177 3.26 6.10 -14.05
C HIS A 177 4.74 5.79 -13.76
N LEU A 178 5.50 5.43 -14.80
CA LEU A 178 6.95 5.30 -14.68
C LEU A 178 7.66 6.65 -14.87
N GLY A 179 8.53 7.00 -13.93
CA GLY A 179 9.42 8.15 -14.06
C GLY A 179 10.57 7.91 -15.04
N ALA A 180 11.26 8.98 -15.45
CA ALA A 180 12.34 8.93 -16.45
C ALA A 180 13.44 7.91 -16.16
N GLN A 181 13.78 7.71 -14.88
CA GLN A 181 14.80 6.74 -14.47
C GLN A 181 14.37 5.29 -14.71
N ALA A 182 13.12 4.93 -14.35
CA ALA A 182 12.60 3.58 -14.59
C ALA A 182 12.50 3.29 -16.10
N ILE A 183 11.99 4.26 -16.88
CA ILE A 183 11.94 4.18 -18.35
C ILE A 183 13.35 3.99 -18.95
N ALA A 184 14.37 4.65 -18.38
CA ALA A 184 15.75 4.49 -18.84
C ALA A 184 16.27 3.07 -18.62
N PHE A 185 16.00 2.45 -17.47
CA PHE A 185 16.37 1.06 -17.22
C PHE A 185 15.69 0.09 -18.18
N ASP A 186 14.38 0.26 -18.40
CA ASP A 186 13.61 -0.53 -19.36
C ASP A 186 14.16 -0.35 -20.79
N ALA A 187 14.52 0.87 -21.18
CA ALA A 187 15.13 1.15 -22.48
C ALA A 187 16.49 0.45 -22.65
N VAL A 188 17.34 0.43 -21.62
CA VAL A 188 18.63 -0.28 -21.69
C VAL A 188 18.41 -1.79 -21.80
N GLY A 189 17.48 -2.36 -21.04
CA GLY A 189 17.14 -3.78 -21.12
C GLY A 189 16.63 -4.17 -22.51
N ARG A 190 15.69 -3.40 -23.07
CA ARG A 190 15.21 -3.62 -24.44
C ARG A 190 16.32 -3.49 -25.47
N ASN A 191 17.19 -2.48 -25.36
CA ASN A 191 18.31 -2.29 -26.29
C ASN A 191 19.30 -3.45 -26.22
N ALA A 192 19.54 -4.03 -25.05
CA ALA A 192 20.40 -5.20 -24.90
C ALA A 192 19.84 -6.42 -25.66
N ILE A 193 18.53 -6.66 -25.59
CA ILE A 193 17.84 -7.72 -26.34
C ILE A 193 17.90 -7.45 -27.84
N LEU A 194 17.54 -6.24 -28.28
CA LEU A 194 17.50 -5.87 -29.69
C LEU A 194 18.89 -5.90 -30.37
N ALA A 195 19.95 -5.65 -29.61
CA ALA A 195 21.33 -5.69 -30.10
C ALA A 195 21.93 -7.12 -30.12
N ASP A 196 21.24 -8.10 -29.54
CA ASP A 196 21.72 -9.49 -29.56
C ASP A 196 21.61 -10.06 -30.98
N LYS A 197 22.72 -10.62 -31.48
CA LYS A 197 22.79 -11.22 -32.81
C LYS A 197 21.82 -12.39 -32.98
N GLN A 198 21.42 -13.03 -31.88
CA GLN A 198 20.49 -14.15 -31.87
C GLN A 198 19.02 -13.71 -31.79
N PHE A 199 18.74 -12.40 -31.68
CA PHE A 199 17.37 -11.89 -31.65
C PHE A 199 16.59 -12.16 -32.94
N ASN A 200 17.28 -12.30 -34.09
CA ASN A 200 16.67 -12.63 -35.38
C ASN A 200 15.37 -11.84 -35.70
N SER A 201 15.36 -10.53 -35.43
CA SER A 201 14.19 -9.66 -35.58
C SER A 201 12.92 -10.18 -34.86
N GLY A 202 13.10 -10.82 -33.70
CA GLY A 202 12.05 -11.43 -32.89
C GLY A 202 11.57 -12.80 -33.35
N GLN A 203 12.14 -13.36 -34.42
CA GLN A 203 11.79 -14.68 -34.97
C GLN A 203 12.87 -15.72 -34.67
N TYR A 204 13.29 -15.82 -33.41
CA TYR A 204 14.31 -16.78 -32.96
C TYR A 204 13.71 -18.16 -32.66
N PRO A 205 14.45 -19.26 -32.89
CA PRO A 205 14.02 -20.61 -32.51
C PRO A 205 14.07 -20.81 -30.98
N GLU A 206 13.34 -21.80 -30.46
CA GLU A 206 13.21 -22.05 -29.02
C GLU A 206 14.53 -22.41 -28.32
N ASP A 207 15.41 -23.12 -29.02
CA ASP A 207 16.68 -23.61 -28.49
C ASP A 207 17.81 -22.58 -28.61
N LYS A 208 17.56 -21.43 -29.24
CA LYS A 208 18.60 -20.45 -29.56
C LYS A 208 18.06 -19.03 -29.68
N GLY A 209 17.82 -18.39 -28.54
CA GLY A 209 17.32 -17.04 -28.42
C GLY A 209 18.39 -15.97 -28.14
N PRO A 210 17.98 -14.70 -27.95
CA PRO A 210 18.83 -13.57 -27.54
C PRO A 210 19.22 -13.66 -26.05
N ASP A 211 19.73 -14.82 -25.63
CA ASP A 211 19.95 -15.18 -24.22
C ASP A 211 20.87 -14.20 -23.49
N ARG A 212 21.89 -13.68 -24.20
CA ARG A 212 22.83 -12.72 -23.63
C ARG A 212 22.14 -11.37 -23.43
N GLY A 213 21.40 -10.89 -24.43
CA GLY A 213 20.62 -9.66 -24.34
C GLY A 213 19.57 -9.71 -23.22
N LEU A 214 18.80 -10.80 -23.14
CA LEU A 214 17.80 -11.01 -22.10
C LEU A 214 18.42 -11.16 -20.71
N GLY A 215 19.55 -11.88 -20.61
CA GLY A 215 20.32 -11.99 -19.38
C GLY A 215 20.80 -10.63 -18.87
N ILE A 216 21.30 -9.76 -19.76
CA ILE A 216 21.70 -8.38 -19.40
C ILE A 216 20.49 -7.56 -18.93
N ALA A 217 19.37 -7.65 -19.64
CA ALA A 217 18.13 -6.98 -19.22
C ALA A 217 17.70 -7.40 -17.81
N ARG A 218 17.79 -8.71 -17.51
CA ARG A 218 17.53 -9.22 -16.15
C ARG A 218 18.52 -8.70 -15.13
N MET A 219 19.82 -8.67 -15.42
CA MET A 219 20.83 -8.17 -14.49
C MET A 219 20.55 -6.72 -14.11
N ILE A 220 20.21 -5.87 -15.09
CA ILE A 220 19.88 -4.46 -14.85
C ILE A 220 18.63 -4.33 -13.98
N GLY A 221 17.54 -5.01 -14.33
CA GLY A 221 16.33 -5.00 -13.51
C GLY A 221 16.59 -5.54 -12.10
N HIS A 222 17.38 -6.60 -11.95
CA HIS A 222 17.68 -7.18 -10.64
C HIS A 222 18.47 -6.22 -9.74
N ILE A 223 19.27 -5.31 -10.31
CA ILE A 223 19.91 -4.23 -9.54
C ILE A 223 18.86 -3.24 -9.01
N THR A 224 17.84 -2.92 -9.81
CA THR A 224 16.79 -1.97 -9.42
C THR A 224 15.84 -2.52 -8.37
N TYR A 225 15.71 -3.85 -8.27
CA TYR A 225 14.81 -4.46 -7.28
C TYR A 225 15.39 -4.49 -5.86
N LEU A 226 16.71 -4.35 -5.72
CA LEU A 226 17.43 -4.43 -4.45
C LEU A 226 17.76 -3.02 -3.93
N SER A 227 17.90 -2.87 -2.60
CA SER A 227 18.43 -1.64 -2.01
C SER A 227 19.97 -1.60 -2.00
N GLU A 228 20.55 -0.40 -2.00
CA GLU A 228 22.00 -0.22 -1.84
C GLU A 228 22.51 -0.89 -0.55
N GLU A 229 21.77 -0.71 0.56
CA GLU A 229 22.12 -1.31 1.83
C GLU A 229 22.07 -2.85 1.78
N GLY A 230 21.06 -3.41 1.14
CA GLY A 230 20.92 -4.86 0.93
C GLY A 230 22.07 -5.43 0.11
N MET A 231 22.45 -4.76 -0.98
CA MET A 231 23.61 -5.16 -1.79
C MET A 231 24.93 -5.07 -0.99
N ARG A 232 25.13 -4.00 -0.23
CA ARG A 232 26.32 -3.82 0.62
C ARG A 232 26.41 -4.90 1.70
N ARG A 233 25.30 -5.22 2.38
CA ARG A 233 25.25 -6.26 3.42
C ARG A 233 25.51 -7.66 2.84
N LYS A 234 24.96 -7.94 1.66
CA LYS A 234 25.04 -9.27 1.03
C LYS A 234 26.38 -9.56 0.35
N PHE A 235 26.97 -8.56 -0.30
CA PHE A 235 28.16 -8.76 -1.15
C PHE A 235 29.36 -7.91 -0.73
N GLY A 236 29.14 -6.68 -0.28
CA GLY A 236 30.22 -5.72 -0.02
C GLY A 236 31.17 -5.61 -1.22
N ARG A 237 32.47 -5.82 -0.97
CA ARG A 237 33.51 -5.91 -2.01
C ARG A 237 34.14 -7.32 -2.08
N ALA A 238 33.39 -8.35 -1.66
CA ALA A 238 33.93 -9.70 -1.55
C ALA A 238 34.27 -10.29 -2.93
N LEU A 239 35.51 -10.73 -3.07
CA LEU A 239 35.98 -11.55 -4.19
C LEU A 239 35.49 -12.99 -4.02
N ARG A 240 35.27 -13.70 -5.13
CA ARG A 240 34.69 -15.06 -5.08
C ARG A 240 35.69 -16.14 -4.67
N ASN A 241 36.90 -16.09 -5.23
CA ASN A 241 37.88 -17.19 -5.22
C ASN A 241 39.32 -16.74 -4.93
N SER A 242 39.54 -15.49 -4.52
CA SER A 242 40.86 -14.88 -4.36
C SER A 242 40.82 -13.78 -3.30
N ASP A 243 41.97 -13.45 -2.71
CA ASP A 243 42.14 -12.26 -1.87
C ASP A 243 42.71 -11.07 -2.67
N ASP A 244 43.27 -11.33 -3.86
CA ASP A 244 43.90 -10.36 -4.76
C ASP A 244 43.16 -10.23 -6.11
N TYR A 245 43.27 -9.06 -6.75
CA TYR A 245 42.69 -8.79 -8.08
C TYR A 245 43.45 -9.51 -9.20
N SER A 246 42.74 -10.02 -10.22
CA SER A 246 43.36 -10.70 -11.38
C SER A 246 43.75 -9.75 -12.51
N TYR A 247 43.19 -8.52 -12.54
CA TYR A 247 43.49 -7.47 -13.53
C TYR A 247 43.14 -7.86 -14.98
N ASP A 248 42.02 -8.56 -15.16
CA ASP A 248 41.42 -8.90 -16.46
C ASP A 248 39.93 -8.48 -16.52
N PHE A 249 39.15 -9.07 -17.43
CA PHE A 249 37.71 -8.75 -17.59
C PHE A 249 36.79 -9.88 -17.11
N ASP A 250 37.34 -10.93 -16.50
CA ASP A 250 36.54 -12.02 -15.96
C ASP A 250 35.88 -11.59 -14.63
N PRO A 251 34.69 -12.12 -14.29
CA PRO A 251 34.01 -11.78 -13.04
C PRO A 251 34.83 -12.18 -11.81
N GLU A 252 35.30 -11.21 -11.04
CA GLU A 252 36.09 -11.42 -9.82
C GLU A 252 35.23 -11.27 -8.55
N PHE A 253 34.26 -10.35 -8.57
CA PHE A 253 33.42 -10.03 -7.43
C PHE A 253 32.22 -10.98 -7.30
N SER A 254 31.86 -11.29 -6.06
CA SER A 254 30.73 -12.17 -5.75
C SER A 254 29.40 -11.65 -6.34
N VAL A 255 29.21 -10.32 -6.39
CA VAL A 255 28.01 -9.69 -6.97
C VAL A 255 27.91 -9.93 -8.47
N GLU A 256 29.02 -9.94 -9.20
CA GLU A 256 29.04 -10.16 -10.66
C GLU A 256 28.60 -11.59 -11.00
N THR A 257 29.17 -12.57 -10.30
CA THR A 257 28.79 -13.98 -10.47
C THR A 257 27.33 -14.21 -10.06
N TYR A 258 26.86 -13.54 -9.01
CA TYR A 258 25.45 -13.63 -8.60
C TYR A 258 24.51 -13.11 -9.69
N LEU A 259 24.78 -11.93 -10.25
CA LEU A 259 23.97 -11.34 -11.32
C LEU A 259 23.98 -12.21 -12.58
N ASP A 260 25.14 -12.73 -12.99
CA ASP A 260 25.26 -13.65 -14.12
C ASP A 260 24.40 -14.92 -13.93
N HIS A 261 24.45 -15.52 -12.73
CA HIS A 261 23.59 -16.65 -12.39
C HIS A 261 22.09 -16.30 -12.40
N GLN A 262 21.68 -15.14 -11.88
CA GLN A 262 20.29 -14.69 -11.96
C GLN A 262 19.84 -14.47 -13.42
N GLY A 263 20.72 -13.92 -14.25
CA GLY A 263 20.48 -13.72 -15.69
C GLY A 263 20.23 -15.04 -16.41
N ARG A 264 21.11 -16.03 -16.25
CA ARG A 264 20.96 -17.35 -16.89
C ARG A 264 19.68 -18.06 -16.49
N ARG A 265 19.37 -18.10 -15.19
CA ARG A 265 18.13 -18.71 -14.69
C ARG A 265 16.85 -18.04 -15.20
N PHE A 266 16.93 -16.75 -15.52
CA PHE A 266 15.77 -16.02 -16.05
C PHE A 266 15.51 -16.35 -17.52
N VAL A 267 16.58 -16.48 -18.32
CA VAL A 267 16.49 -16.87 -19.73
C VAL A 267 15.79 -18.21 -19.90
N GLU A 268 16.03 -19.16 -19.00
CA GLU A 268 15.39 -20.50 -19.03
C GLU A 268 13.85 -20.47 -18.94
N ARG A 269 13.26 -19.39 -18.44
CA ARG A 269 11.82 -19.33 -18.12
C ARG A 269 11.07 -18.15 -18.71
N PHE A 270 11.74 -17.25 -19.45
CA PHE A 270 11.13 -16.01 -19.91
C PHE A 270 11.44 -15.73 -21.38
N ASP A 271 10.43 -15.26 -22.12
CA ASP A 271 10.58 -14.93 -23.52
C ASP A 271 11.05 -13.48 -23.73
N ALA A 272 12.02 -13.30 -24.62
CA ALA A 272 12.62 -11.99 -24.87
C ALA A 272 11.64 -11.02 -25.53
N ASN A 273 10.80 -11.47 -26.48
CA ASN A 273 9.76 -10.62 -27.06
C ASN A 273 8.74 -10.22 -25.98
N SER A 274 8.23 -11.16 -25.17
CA SER A 274 7.35 -10.82 -24.03
C SER A 274 7.95 -9.73 -23.13
N TYR A 275 9.25 -9.79 -22.83
CA TYR A 275 9.92 -8.73 -22.07
C TYR A 275 9.86 -7.36 -22.76
N LEU A 276 10.09 -7.31 -24.08
CA LEU A 276 10.00 -6.06 -24.86
C LEU A 276 8.58 -5.46 -24.79
N TYR A 277 7.55 -6.29 -24.97
CA TYR A 277 6.16 -5.85 -25.00
C TYR A 277 5.68 -5.40 -23.61
N ILE A 278 5.97 -6.18 -22.56
CA ILE A 278 5.51 -5.89 -21.20
C ILE A 278 6.16 -4.61 -20.67
N THR A 279 7.48 -4.44 -20.80
CA THR A 279 8.16 -3.19 -20.38
C THR A 279 7.66 -1.99 -21.18
N ARG A 280 7.31 -2.18 -22.46
CA ARG A 280 6.70 -1.11 -23.26
C ARG A 280 5.30 -0.75 -22.77
N ALA A 281 4.49 -1.73 -22.37
CA ALA A 281 3.17 -1.49 -21.79
C ALA A 281 3.27 -0.74 -20.45
N MET A 282 4.28 -1.03 -19.63
CA MET A 282 4.58 -0.29 -18.40
C MET A 282 4.98 1.15 -18.69
N ASP A 283 5.87 1.39 -19.66
CA ASP A 283 6.27 2.74 -20.09
C ASP A 283 5.11 3.59 -20.60
N TYR A 284 4.08 2.96 -21.18
CA TYR A 284 2.88 3.64 -21.68
C TYR A 284 1.80 3.86 -20.62
N PHE A 285 1.92 3.22 -19.45
CA PHE A 285 0.98 3.40 -18.36
C PHE A 285 1.22 4.75 -17.68
N ASP A 286 0.27 5.66 -17.87
CA ASP A 286 0.34 7.02 -17.33
C ASP A 286 -1.08 7.55 -17.08
N LEU A 287 -1.54 7.41 -15.83
CA LEU A 287 -2.88 7.84 -15.43
C LEU A 287 -3.03 9.37 -15.49
N GLU A 288 -1.97 10.13 -15.20
CA GLU A 288 -2.05 11.59 -15.22
C GLU A 288 -2.17 12.13 -16.63
N LYS A 289 -1.49 11.50 -17.60
CA LYS A 289 -1.66 11.82 -19.02
C LYS A 289 -3.05 11.46 -19.54
N GLU A 290 -3.63 10.35 -19.12
CA GLU A 290 -4.96 9.91 -19.58
C GLU A 290 -6.09 10.76 -18.97
N PHE A 291 -6.03 11.04 -17.67
CA PHE A 291 -7.13 11.68 -16.94
C PHE A 291 -6.89 13.18 -16.63
N GLY A 292 -5.65 13.65 -16.81
CA GLY A 292 -5.21 15.00 -16.51
C GLY A 292 -4.77 15.24 -15.06
N SER A 293 -5.18 14.37 -14.12
CA SER A 293 -4.68 14.32 -12.75
C SER A 293 -5.06 12.98 -12.08
N LEU A 294 -4.39 12.61 -10.99
CA LEU A 294 -4.72 11.40 -10.23
C LEU A 294 -6.10 11.50 -9.56
N GLU A 295 -6.50 12.68 -9.10
CA GLU A 295 -7.83 12.87 -8.51
C GLU A 295 -8.93 12.55 -9.51
N LYS A 296 -8.75 12.93 -10.78
CA LYS A 296 -9.70 12.60 -11.85
C LYS A 296 -9.68 11.11 -12.19
N ALA A 297 -8.51 10.48 -12.16
CA ALA A 297 -8.40 9.03 -12.38
C ALA A 297 -9.14 8.24 -11.30
N PHE A 298 -9.05 8.65 -10.03
CA PHE A 298 -9.68 7.97 -8.90
C PHE A 298 -11.12 8.42 -8.59
N ALA A 299 -11.66 9.44 -9.27
CA ALA A 299 -12.98 9.98 -8.94
C ALA A 299 -14.11 8.93 -8.96
N SER A 300 -14.09 8.02 -9.94
CA SER A 300 -15.14 7.01 -10.15
C SER A 300 -15.02 5.78 -9.25
N VAL A 301 -13.88 5.55 -8.60
CA VAL A 301 -13.62 4.30 -7.86
C VAL A 301 -14.59 4.15 -6.68
N LYS A 302 -15.00 2.89 -6.45
CA LYS A 302 -15.90 2.50 -5.34
C LYS A 302 -15.26 1.52 -4.36
N ALA A 303 -14.13 0.92 -4.75
CA ALA A 303 -13.42 -0.03 -3.92
C ALA A 303 -12.74 0.68 -2.75
N ARG A 304 -12.56 -0.05 -1.64
CA ARG A 304 -11.63 0.33 -0.57
C ARG A 304 -10.19 0.09 -1.03
N PHE A 305 -9.25 0.91 -0.60
CA PHE A 305 -7.84 0.78 -0.99
C PHE A 305 -6.95 0.52 0.22
N PHE A 306 -5.99 -0.38 0.05
CA PHE A 306 -4.84 -0.48 0.93
C PHE A 306 -3.57 -0.34 0.11
N VAL A 307 -2.80 0.70 0.40
CA VAL A 307 -1.54 1.00 -0.30
C VAL A 307 -0.38 0.64 0.63
N VAL A 308 0.65 0.00 0.08
CA VAL A 308 1.86 -0.37 0.81
C VAL A 308 3.10 0.05 0.03
N SER A 309 4.03 0.71 0.70
CA SER A 309 5.37 1.00 0.17
C SER A 309 6.45 0.50 1.09
N TYR A 310 7.69 0.48 0.60
CA TYR A 310 8.87 0.10 1.38
C TYR A 310 9.88 1.25 1.44
N SER A 311 10.41 1.51 2.64
CA SER A 311 11.30 2.66 2.89
C SER A 311 12.56 2.70 2.02
N SER A 312 13.06 1.53 1.60
CA SER A 312 14.26 1.40 0.75
C SER A 312 13.97 1.12 -0.72
N ASP A 313 12.70 1.10 -1.13
CA ASP A 313 12.36 1.01 -2.55
C ASP A 313 12.76 2.31 -3.24
N TRP A 314 13.65 2.18 -4.22
CA TRP A 314 14.11 3.30 -5.05
C TRP A 314 13.67 3.17 -6.50
N LEU A 315 13.09 2.02 -6.88
CA LEU A 315 12.46 1.82 -8.17
C LEU A 315 11.10 2.51 -8.17
N PHE A 316 10.25 2.20 -7.18
CA PHE A 316 8.99 2.87 -6.89
C PHE A 316 9.01 3.44 -5.46
N PRO A 317 9.60 4.64 -5.27
CA PRO A 317 9.75 5.23 -3.95
C PRO A 317 8.43 5.43 -3.21
N PRO A 318 8.43 5.43 -1.85
CA PRO A 318 7.24 5.70 -1.04
C PRO A 318 6.45 6.94 -1.44
N LYS A 319 7.13 7.96 -1.98
CA LYS A 319 6.50 9.15 -2.52
C LYS A 319 5.46 8.85 -3.60
N HIS A 320 5.70 7.90 -4.50
CA HIS A 320 4.72 7.52 -5.53
C HIS A 320 3.47 6.90 -4.88
N SER A 321 3.63 6.11 -3.82
CA SER A 321 2.48 5.59 -3.06
C SER A 321 1.73 6.70 -2.32
N GLN A 322 2.43 7.68 -1.77
CA GLN A 322 1.81 8.86 -1.15
C GLN A 322 0.97 9.64 -2.17
N GLU A 323 1.46 9.85 -3.39
CA GLU A 323 0.70 10.53 -4.46
C GLU A 323 -0.60 9.81 -4.80
N LEU A 324 -0.62 8.46 -4.78
CA LEU A 324 -1.85 7.68 -4.93
C LEU A 324 -2.81 7.90 -3.76
N VAL A 325 -2.28 7.87 -2.53
CA VAL A 325 -3.06 8.03 -1.30
C VAL A 325 -3.66 9.43 -1.21
N ASP A 326 -2.89 10.48 -1.50
CA ASP A 326 -3.35 11.86 -1.50
C ASP A 326 -4.51 12.07 -2.47
N ALA A 327 -4.44 11.48 -3.67
CA ALA A 327 -5.51 11.54 -4.65
C ALA A 327 -6.78 10.78 -4.23
N LEU A 328 -6.63 9.65 -3.54
CA LEU A 328 -7.75 8.89 -2.97
C LEU A 328 -8.41 9.63 -1.79
N VAL A 329 -7.59 10.19 -0.89
CA VAL A 329 -8.04 11.01 0.24
C VAL A 329 -8.76 12.28 -0.23
N SER A 330 -8.23 12.95 -1.26
CA SER A 330 -8.86 14.15 -1.86
C SER A 330 -10.22 13.85 -2.50
N ASN A 331 -10.48 12.59 -2.84
CA ASN A 331 -11.77 12.11 -3.35
C ASN A 331 -12.63 11.44 -2.26
N GLU A 332 -12.27 11.60 -0.98
CA GLU A 332 -12.98 11.04 0.18
C GLU A 332 -13.19 9.51 0.05
N LYS A 333 -12.18 8.80 -0.50
CA LYS A 333 -12.21 7.35 -0.64
C LYS A 333 -11.73 6.66 0.63
N ASP A 334 -12.27 5.47 0.91
CA ASP A 334 -11.79 4.59 1.98
C ASP A 334 -10.40 4.05 1.60
N VAL A 335 -9.35 4.68 2.12
CA VAL A 335 -7.96 4.33 1.86
C VAL A 335 -7.17 4.19 3.16
N SER A 336 -6.40 3.11 3.24
CA SER A 336 -5.35 2.95 4.23
C SER A 336 -3.98 2.90 3.56
N TYR A 337 -2.95 3.36 4.27
CA TYR A 337 -1.58 3.37 3.77
C TYR A 337 -0.58 2.96 4.84
N ALA A 338 0.34 2.06 4.50
CA ALA A 338 1.46 1.67 5.35
C ALA A 338 2.79 1.83 4.59
N ASN A 339 3.74 2.57 5.17
CA ASN A 339 5.13 2.52 4.73
C ASN A 339 5.91 1.56 5.63
N ILE A 340 6.30 0.42 5.08
CA ILE A 340 7.01 -0.63 5.80
C ILE A 340 8.52 -0.34 5.76
N ASN A 341 9.15 -0.30 6.92
CA ASN A 341 10.59 -0.19 6.97
C ASN A 341 11.24 -1.52 6.58
N SER A 342 12.01 -1.54 5.48
CA SER A 342 12.68 -2.74 4.96
C SER A 342 14.02 -2.38 4.36
N HIS A 343 14.95 -3.33 4.34
CA HIS A 343 16.23 -3.22 3.62
C HIS A 343 16.24 -3.99 2.29
N HIS A 344 15.12 -4.61 1.89
CA HIS A 344 15.05 -5.47 0.71
C HIS A 344 14.72 -4.71 -0.58
N GLY A 345 14.41 -3.42 -0.51
CA GLY A 345 14.05 -2.61 -1.67
C GLY A 345 12.69 -3.02 -2.23
N HIS A 346 12.57 -3.00 -3.55
CA HIS A 346 11.35 -3.31 -4.27
C HIS A 346 10.87 -4.76 -4.05
N ASP A 347 11.80 -5.71 -3.93
CA ASP A 347 11.48 -7.14 -3.76
C ASP A 347 10.99 -7.50 -2.34
N ALA A 348 10.89 -6.54 -1.42
CA ALA A 348 10.50 -6.79 -0.04
C ALA A 348 9.16 -7.55 0.09
N PHE A 349 8.17 -7.27 -0.77
CA PHE A 349 6.87 -7.96 -0.72
C PHE A 349 6.91 -9.44 -1.12
N LEU A 350 7.97 -9.87 -1.80
CA LEU A 350 8.19 -11.27 -2.19
C LEU A 350 9.03 -12.03 -1.15
N ILE A 351 9.74 -11.31 -0.28
CA ILE A 351 10.73 -11.88 0.65
C ILE A 351 10.22 -11.85 2.10
N GLU A 352 9.62 -10.74 2.51
CA GLU A 352 9.17 -10.48 3.90
C GLU A 352 7.66 -10.63 4.01
N THR A 353 7.16 -11.81 3.62
CA THR A 353 5.71 -12.13 3.62
C THR A 353 5.12 -12.12 5.04
N ASP A 354 5.92 -12.41 6.06
CA ASP A 354 5.57 -12.33 7.47
C ASP A 354 5.36 -10.89 7.96
N VAL A 355 6.00 -9.91 7.33
CA VAL A 355 5.84 -8.49 7.65
C VAL A 355 4.58 -7.92 7.01
N ILE A 356 4.38 -8.12 5.70
CA ILE A 356 3.22 -7.54 4.99
C ILE A 356 1.93 -8.39 5.14
N GLY A 357 2.07 -9.70 5.33
CA GLY A 357 0.97 -10.66 5.40
C GLY A 357 -0.14 -10.29 6.39
N PRO A 358 0.19 -9.96 7.66
CA PRO A 358 -0.82 -9.55 8.65
C PRO A 358 -1.64 -8.32 8.22
N TYR A 359 -1.03 -7.36 7.51
CA TYR A 359 -1.76 -6.17 7.04
C TYR A 359 -2.78 -6.53 5.96
N ILE A 360 -2.36 -7.35 4.98
CA ILE A 360 -3.23 -7.80 3.90
C ILE A 360 -4.35 -8.68 4.46
N GLU A 361 -4.03 -9.64 5.33
CA GLU A 361 -5.02 -10.50 5.98
C GLU A 361 -6.08 -9.67 6.69
N ASN A 362 -5.66 -8.73 7.55
CA ASN A 362 -6.57 -7.87 8.31
C ASN A 362 -7.45 -7.01 7.39
N PHE A 363 -6.90 -6.44 6.32
CA PHE A 363 -7.64 -5.60 5.38
C PHE A 363 -8.69 -6.39 4.58
N VAL A 364 -8.31 -7.55 4.03
CA VAL A 364 -9.21 -8.41 3.27
C VAL A 364 -10.29 -8.99 4.19
N TRP A 365 -9.92 -9.43 5.39
CA TRP A 365 -10.85 -9.92 6.40
C TRP A 365 -11.85 -8.87 6.87
N ALA A 366 -11.39 -7.65 7.13
CA ALA A 366 -12.27 -6.55 7.52
C ALA A 366 -13.27 -6.20 6.40
N THR A 367 -12.87 -6.36 5.12
CA THR A 367 -13.74 -6.13 3.96
C THR A 367 -14.73 -7.28 3.71
N SER A 368 -14.34 -8.52 4.02
CA SER A 368 -15.19 -9.70 3.77
C SER A 368 -16.34 -9.83 4.77
N ARG A 369 -16.22 -9.21 5.96
CA ARG A 369 -17.28 -9.16 6.96
C ARG A 369 -18.46 -8.31 6.47
N LYS A 370 -19.69 -8.74 6.79
CA LYS A 370 -20.84 -7.84 6.72
C LYS A 370 -20.61 -6.74 7.76
N MET A 371 -20.65 -5.46 7.36
CA MET A 371 -20.42 -4.32 8.27
C MET A 371 -21.30 -4.36 9.55
N ALA A 372 -22.40 -5.11 9.55
CA ALA A 372 -23.27 -5.32 10.71
C ALA A 372 -22.68 -6.25 11.80
N ASP A 373 -21.66 -7.06 11.50
CA ASP A 373 -20.92 -7.87 12.48
C ASP A 373 -19.77 -7.07 13.12
N SER A 374 -19.88 -5.73 13.11
CA SER A 374 -18.91 -4.78 13.68
C SER A 374 -18.50 -5.23 15.07
N PHE A 375 -17.19 -5.16 15.33
CA PHE A 375 -16.56 -5.43 16.61
C PHE A 375 -17.45 -4.90 17.74
N ALA A 376 -18.06 -5.81 18.53
CA ALA A 376 -18.79 -5.39 19.70
C ALA A 376 -17.80 -4.65 20.60
N TYR A 377 -18.04 -3.37 20.81
CA TYR A 377 -17.22 -2.52 21.66
C TYR A 377 -16.87 -3.23 22.97
N THR A 378 -15.58 -3.41 23.21
CA THR A 378 -15.05 -3.74 24.53
C THR A 378 -14.46 -2.46 25.09
N PRO A 379 -14.92 -1.95 26.24
CA PRO A 379 -14.33 -0.77 26.86
C PRO A 379 -12.82 -0.92 26.96
N SER A 380 -12.11 0.10 26.48
CA SER A 380 -10.64 0.14 26.51
C SER A 380 -10.14 -0.22 27.90
N SER A 381 -9.38 -1.30 28.01
CA SER A 381 -8.67 -1.68 29.23
C SER A 381 -7.44 -0.80 29.49
N GLU A 382 -7.12 0.12 28.57
CA GLU A 382 -5.98 1.03 28.68
C GLU A 382 -6.15 2.07 29.80
N PRO A 383 -5.27 2.06 30.81
CA PRO A 383 -5.24 3.10 31.84
C PRO A 383 -4.88 4.45 31.21
N GLY A 384 -5.83 5.39 31.13
CA GLY A 384 -5.54 6.79 30.81
C GLY A 384 -6.21 7.39 29.56
N ARG A 385 -7.09 6.69 28.85
CA ARG A 385 -7.89 7.25 27.73
C ARG A 385 -9.29 7.72 28.15
N SER A 386 -9.40 8.37 29.30
CA SER A 386 -10.68 8.94 29.80
C SER A 386 -11.27 10.02 28.89
N ASP A 387 -10.46 10.59 28.01
CA ASP A 387 -10.88 11.65 27.09
C ASP A 387 -11.76 11.13 25.94
N TYR A 388 -11.64 9.86 25.53
CA TYR A 388 -12.42 9.29 24.43
C TYR A 388 -13.93 9.37 24.64
N ASP A 389 -14.41 9.01 25.83
CA ASP A 389 -15.85 9.09 26.15
C ASP A 389 -16.35 10.54 26.09
N ILE A 390 -15.52 11.51 26.42
CA ILE A 390 -15.89 12.93 26.38
C ILE A 390 -15.87 13.43 24.93
N ILE A 391 -14.84 13.10 24.16
CA ILE A 391 -14.74 13.44 22.73
C ILE A 391 -15.99 12.94 22.00
N GLN A 392 -16.27 11.65 22.14
CA GLN A 392 -17.39 10.97 21.48
C GLN A 392 -18.75 11.54 21.90
N ASN A 393 -19.00 11.74 23.21
CA ASN A 393 -20.34 12.08 23.69
C ASN A 393 -20.63 13.59 23.79
N ARG A 394 -19.59 14.45 23.74
CA ARG A 394 -19.74 15.89 24.01
C ARG A 394 -19.25 16.79 22.89
N PHE A 395 -18.32 16.33 22.06
CA PHE A 395 -17.66 17.19 21.08
C PHE A 395 -17.97 16.80 19.65
N VAL A 396 -17.98 15.50 19.35
CA VAL A 396 -18.13 14.99 17.98
C VAL A 396 -19.55 14.51 17.76
N GLU A 397 -20.23 15.10 16.78
CA GLU A 397 -21.50 14.62 16.24
C GLU A 397 -21.23 13.77 14.98
N SER A 398 -22.27 13.32 14.27
CA SER A 398 -22.10 12.69 12.95
C SER A 398 -21.52 13.69 11.96
N GLY A 399 -20.61 13.24 11.11
CA GLY A 399 -19.88 14.06 10.12
C GLY A 399 -18.51 13.46 9.80
N ASP A 400 -17.70 14.23 9.06
CA ASP A 400 -16.35 13.83 8.65
C ASP A 400 -15.33 14.12 9.75
N VAL A 401 -14.57 13.10 10.16
CA VAL A 401 -13.63 13.18 11.28
C VAL A 401 -12.23 12.71 10.90
N LEU A 402 -11.24 13.57 11.11
CA LEU A 402 -9.82 13.22 11.04
C LEU A 402 -9.24 13.06 12.45
N ASP A 403 -8.60 11.94 12.77
CA ASP A 403 -7.86 11.73 14.03
C ASP A 403 -6.35 11.72 13.79
N LEU A 404 -5.64 12.68 14.39
CA LEU A 404 -4.21 12.89 14.23
C LEU A 404 -3.43 12.26 15.40
N GLY A 405 -2.60 11.25 15.08
CA GLY A 405 -2.05 10.34 16.07
C GLY A 405 -3.11 9.37 16.57
N CYS A 406 -3.80 8.71 15.63
CA CYS A 406 -4.96 7.86 15.93
C CYS A 406 -4.60 6.59 16.73
N GLY A 407 -3.32 6.23 16.81
CA GLY A 407 -2.83 5.00 17.40
C GLY A 407 -3.54 3.79 16.82
N GLU A 408 -3.95 2.86 17.67
CA GLU A 408 -4.64 1.64 17.23
C GLU A 408 -6.07 1.85 16.68
N GLY A 409 -6.57 3.08 16.55
CA GLY A 409 -7.86 3.39 15.92
C GLY A 409 -9.10 3.13 16.78
N GLU A 410 -8.94 3.04 18.11
CA GLU A 410 -10.05 2.82 19.04
C GLU A 410 -11.09 3.95 19.01
N LEU A 411 -10.65 5.22 19.00
CA LEU A 411 -11.57 6.35 18.89
C LEU A 411 -12.28 6.37 17.53
N LEU A 412 -11.54 6.16 16.44
CA LEU A 412 -12.09 6.08 15.08
C LEU A 412 -13.20 5.02 14.99
N ALA A 413 -12.95 3.83 15.54
CA ALA A 413 -13.96 2.75 15.55
C ALA A 413 -15.22 3.15 16.32
N ARG A 414 -15.07 3.80 17.48
CA ARG A 414 -16.21 4.31 18.27
C ARG A 414 -17.03 5.36 17.51
N LEU A 415 -16.35 6.33 16.88
CA LEU A 415 -17.00 7.39 16.13
C LEU A 415 -17.74 6.84 14.90
N ARG A 416 -17.14 5.91 14.16
CA ARG A 416 -17.80 5.21 13.06
C ARG A 416 -19.03 4.43 13.53
N ASP A 417 -18.89 3.61 14.55
CA ASP A 417 -19.91 2.62 14.92
C ASP A 417 -21.07 3.24 15.71
N VAL A 418 -20.79 4.18 16.60
CA VAL A 418 -21.79 4.82 17.47
C VAL A 418 -22.29 6.14 16.89
N ASN A 419 -21.36 7.04 16.54
CA ASN A 419 -21.71 8.39 16.08
C ASN A 419 -22.04 8.45 14.59
N LYS A 420 -21.79 7.36 13.84
CA LYS A 420 -21.98 7.28 12.39
C LYS A 420 -21.20 8.38 11.67
N CYS A 421 -19.94 8.56 12.09
CA CYS A 421 -18.99 9.42 11.42
C CYS A 421 -18.32 8.68 10.25
N ASP A 422 -18.00 9.43 9.21
CA ASP A 422 -16.98 9.05 8.24
C ASP A 422 -15.63 9.45 8.84
N VAL A 423 -14.71 8.49 8.96
CA VAL A 423 -13.51 8.65 9.79
C VAL A 423 -12.25 8.39 8.98
N LEU A 424 -11.16 9.10 9.30
CA LEU A 424 -9.82 8.86 8.78
C LEU A 424 -8.79 9.05 9.89
N GLY A 425 -7.85 8.12 10.01
CA GLY A 425 -6.71 8.24 10.92
C GLY A 425 -5.41 8.63 10.22
N ILE A 426 -4.55 9.37 10.91
CA ILE A 426 -3.14 9.52 10.54
C ILE A 426 -2.27 9.10 11.72
N ASP A 427 -1.28 8.25 11.47
CA ASP A 427 -0.27 7.90 12.47
C ASP A 427 1.10 7.69 11.82
N ILE A 428 2.17 7.93 12.57
CA ILE A 428 3.55 7.68 12.11
C ILE A 428 4.01 6.25 12.42
N ASP A 429 3.31 5.57 13.33
CA ASP A 429 3.58 4.19 13.70
C ASP A 429 2.87 3.21 12.77
N THR A 430 3.65 2.42 12.03
CA THR A 430 3.12 1.42 11.09
C THR A 430 2.34 0.30 11.80
N GLU A 431 2.71 -0.06 13.04
CA GLU A 431 1.99 -1.11 13.80
C GLU A 431 0.55 -0.67 14.12
N SER A 432 0.39 0.60 14.50
CA SER A 432 -0.91 1.25 14.70
C SER A 432 -1.80 1.19 13.45
N ILE A 433 -1.23 1.35 12.25
CA ILE A 433 -1.96 1.16 10.98
C ILE A 433 -2.47 -0.28 10.85
N GLY A 434 -1.65 -1.28 11.17
CA GLY A 434 -2.06 -2.69 11.17
C GLY A 434 -3.26 -2.95 12.09
N SER A 435 -3.27 -2.33 13.27
CA SER A 435 -4.39 -2.38 14.22
C SER A 435 -5.66 -1.70 13.67
N CYS A 436 -5.52 -0.58 12.96
CA CYS A 436 -6.63 0.10 12.30
C CYS A 436 -7.27 -0.77 11.20
N LEU A 437 -6.45 -1.41 10.35
CA LEU A 437 -6.91 -2.32 9.31
C LEU A 437 -7.76 -3.46 9.90
N LYS A 438 -7.30 -4.05 11.01
CA LYS A 438 -8.04 -5.11 11.72
C LYS A 438 -9.39 -4.63 12.25
N LYS A 439 -9.50 -3.37 12.67
CA LYS A 439 -10.77 -2.76 13.10
C LYS A 439 -11.64 -2.30 11.91
N GLY A 440 -11.11 -2.37 10.69
CA GLY A 440 -11.78 -1.91 9.48
C GLY A 440 -11.96 -0.38 9.42
N VAL A 441 -11.10 0.37 10.11
CA VAL A 441 -11.07 1.84 10.02
C VAL A 441 -9.91 2.28 9.12
N PRO A 442 -10.13 3.24 8.20
CA PRO A 442 -9.07 3.72 7.32
C PRO A 442 -8.05 4.54 8.11
N ALA A 443 -6.76 4.27 7.86
CA ALA A 443 -5.66 4.99 8.49
C ALA A 443 -4.46 5.07 7.55
N VAL A 444 -3.84 6.25 7.52
CA VAL A 444 -2.73 6.59 6.63
C VAL A 444 -1.46 6.78 7.45
N TRP A 445 -0.40 6.08 7.06
CA TRP A 445 0.94 6.32 7.58
C TRP A 445 1.45 7.69 7.12
N ALA A 446 1.67 8.64 8.03
CA ALA A 446 2.31 9.91 7.72
C ALA A 446 2.78 10.66 8.98
N ASP A 447 3.73 11.58 8.81
CA ASP A 447 4.07 12.56 9.86
C ASP A 447 3.07 13.72 9.82
N ILE A 448 2.26 13.87 10.88
CA ILE A 448 1.24 14.91 10.98
C ILE A 448 1.80 16.34 10.93
N GLU A 449 3.10 16.55 11.10
CA GLU A 449 3.71 17.87 10.99
C GLU A 449 4.11 18.24 9.55
N ASP A 450 4.18 17.28 8.63
CA ASP A 450 4.63 17.49 7.23
C ASP A 450 3.64 16.99 6.16
N SER A 451 2.52 16.37 6.55
CA SER A 451 1.60 15.69 5.63
C SER A 451 0.20 16.30 5.51
N LEU A 452 -0.08 17.41 6.21
CA LEU A 452 -1.43 17.99 6.22
C LEU A 452 -1.73 18.93 5.04
N GLU A 453 -0.72 19.26 4.24
CA GLU A 453 -0.85 20.19 3.11
C GLU A 453 -1.76 19.68 1.99
N SER A 454 -1.89 18.35 1.85
CA SER A 454 -2.74 17.72 0.83
C SER A 454 -4.24 17.84 1.12
N PHE A 455 -4.63 18.11 2.38
CA PHE A 455 -6.03 18.28 2.74
C PHE A 455 -6.56 19.68 2.41
N ALA A 456 -7.79 19.73 1.91
CA ALA A 456 -8.46 20.98 1.57
C ALA A 456 -8.92 21.76 2.81
N ASP A 457 -9.08 23.08 2.66
CA ASP A 457 -9.62 23.94 3.71
C ASP A 457 -11.05 23.52 4.09
N GLY A 458 -11.28 23.26 5.38
CA GLY A 458 -12.57 22.86 5.91
C GLY A 458 -13.09 21.51 5.40
N GLN A 459 -12.19 20.62 4.95
CA GLN A 459 -12.51 19.27 4.47
C GLN A 459 -13.20 18.43 5.55
N PHE A 460 -12.83 18.57 6.82
CA PHE A 460 -13.42 17.80 7.91
C PHE A 460 -14.33 18.65 8.80
N ASP A 461 -15.43 18.07 9.28
CA ASP A 461 -16.25 18.70 10.31
C ASP A 461 -15.48 18.78 11.64
N TYR A 462 -14.73 17.72 11.97
CA TYR A 462 -13.94 17.61 13.18
C TYR A 462 -12.52 17.10 12.89
N VAL A 463 -11.53 17.75 13.49
CA VAL A 463 -10.16 17.22 13.59
C VAL A 463 -9.84 16.96 15.05
N VAL A 464 -9.47 15.74 15.39
CA VAL A 464 -9.11 15.33 16.75
C VAL A 464 -7.60 15.24 16.87
N LEU A 465 -7.07 15.84 17.94
CA LEU A 465 -5.67 15.74 18.36
C LEU A 465 -5.66 15.36 19.85
N SER A 466 -5.84 14.06 20.12
CA SER A 466 -5.97 13.50 21.47
C SER A 466 -4.61 13.14 22.04
N LYS A 467 -4.10 13.92 23.00
CA LYS A 467 -2.82 13.71 23.71
C LYS A 467 -1.62 13.58 22.78
N THR A 468 -1.66 14.24 21.63
CA THR A 468 -0.57 14.24 20.64
C THR A 468 0.17 15.58 20.60
N LEU A 469 -0.50 16.71 20.92
CA LEU A 469 0.10 18.04 20.76
C LEU A 469 1.45 18.19 21.51
N GLN A 470 1.57 17.60 22.69
CA GLN A 470 2.77 17.72 23.52
C GLN A 470 3.98 16.91 23.03
N THR A 471 3.79 15.99 22.08
CA THR A 471 4.86 15.18 21.48
C THR A 471 5.38 15.79 20.17
N THR A 472 4.67 16.77 19.61
CA THR A 472 5.02 17.44 18.34
C THR A 472 6.17 18.43 18.53
N LYS A 473 6.95 18.66 17.46
CA LYS A 473 8.06 19.63 17.44
C LYS A 473 7.60 21.05 17.09
N ARG A 474 6.57 21.17 16.26
CA ARG A 474 5.99 22.45 15.76
C ARG A 474 4.50 22.59 16.13
N PRO A 475 4.16 22.65 17.43
CA PRO A 475 2.75 22.67 17.87
C PRO A 475 1.97 23.91 17.37
N LYS A 476 2.65 25.03 17.13
CA LYS A 476 2.01 26.26 16.65
C LYS A 476 1.54 26.13 15.20
N GLU A 477 2.40 25.59 14.35
CA GLU A 477 2.15 25.35 12.93
C GLU A 477 1.07 24.28 12.77
N LEU A 478 1.19 23.18 13.52
CA LEU A 478 0.18 22.11 13.53
C LEU A 478 -1.22 22.64 13.94
N LEU A 479 -1.32 23.46 14.98
CA LEU A 479 -2.61 24.02 15.39
C LEU A 479 -3.25 24.91 14.32
N LYS A 480 -2.44 25.62 13.51
CA LYS A 480 -2.97 26.41 12.39
C LYS A 480 -3.52 25.52 11.28
N GLU A 481 -2.82 24.45 10.94
CA GLU A 481 -3.26 23.49 9.94
C GLU A 481 -4.52 22.76 10.37
N ILE A 482 -4.60 22.34 11.64
CA ILE A 482 -5.76 21.65 12.18
C ILE A 482 -7.05 22.49 12.09
N VAL A 483 -6.98 23.80 12.38
CA VAL A 483 -8.14 24.71 12.21
C VAL A 483 -8.34 25.21 10.79
N ARG A 484 -7.38 24.94 9.89
CA ARG A 484 -7.53 25.18 8.44
C ARG A 484 -8.32 24.05 7.81
N ILE A 485 -7.94 22.80 8.06
CA ILE A 485 -8.54 21.61 7.46
C ILE A 485 -9.85 21.20 8.16
N GLY A 486 -10.00 21.53 9.45
CA GLY A 486 -11.19 21.23 10.23
C GLY A 486 -12.07 22.46 10.48
N ARG A 487 -13.40 22.31 10.37
CA ARG A 487 -14.36 23.35 10.81
C ARG A 487 -14.28 23.56 12.32
N LYS A 488 -14.07 22.47 13.07
CA LYS A 488 -13.76 22.47 14.50
C LYS A 488 -12.63 21.49 14.76
N ALA A 489 -11.88 21.72 15.83
CA ALA A 489 -10.89 20.78 16.29
C ALA A 489 -11.01 20.49 17.79
N VAL A 490 -10.80 19.23 18.16
CA VAL A 490 -10.80 18.75 19.54
C VAL A 490 -9.37 18.46 19.96
N VAL A 491 -8.83 19.24 20.89
CA VAL A 491 -7.44 19.10 21.33
C VAL A 491 -7.40 18.67 22.80
N THR A 492 -6.71 17.58 23.10
CA THR A 492 -6.53 17.08 24.47
C THR A 492 -5.06 17.00 24.84
N PHE A 493 -4.72 17.32 26.09
CA PHE A 493 -3.34 17.23 26.58
C PHE A 493 -3.28 17.13 28.11
N PRO A 494 -2.22 16.51 28.66
CA PRO A 494 -1.97 16.52 30.10
C PRO A 494 -1.60 17.93 30.59
N ASN A 495 -2.13 18.34 31.74
CA ASN A 495 -1.84 19.64 32.36
C ASN A 495 -0.65 19.55 33.32
N PHE A 496 0.52 19.99 32.87
CA PHE A 496 1.75 20.00 33.67
C PHE A 496 1.69 20.95 34.88
N ALA A 497 0.75 21.90 34.89
CA ALA A 497 0.56 22.82 36.00
C ALA A 497 -0.33 22.27 37.13
N HIS A 498 -0.76 21.00 37.05
CA HIS A 498 -1.54 20.36 38.11
C HIS A 498 -0.79 20.32 39.45
N ILE A 499 -1.52 20.40 40.56
CA ILE A 499 -0.95 20.50 41.91
C ILE A 499 0.01 19.34 42.22
N SER A 500 -0.28 18.11 41.75
CA SER A 500 0.63 16.97 41.99
C SER A 500 1.97 17.14 41.28
N CYS A 501 2.00 17.72 40.09
CA CYS A 501 3.24 17.99 39.37
C CYS A 501 4.04 19.08 40.09
N ARG A 502 3.36 20.14 40.53
CA ARG A 502 3.98 21.23 41.30
C ARG A 502 4.55 20.74 42.63
N THR A 503 3.82 19.92 43.37
CA THR A 503 4.29 19.42 44.67
C THR A 503 5.47 18.48 44.50
N GLN A 504 5.44 17.57 43.53
CA GLN A 504 6.60 16.71 43.24
C GLN A 504 7.82 17.54 42.85
N LEU A 505 7.67 18.50 41.94
CA LEU A 505 8.78 19.34 41.52
C LEU A 505 9.32 20.20 42.68
N PHE A 506 8.43 20.81 43.47
CA PHE A 506 8.80 21.68 44.58
C PHE A 506 9.48 20.92 45.73
N PHE A 507 8.90 19.79 46.17
CA PHE A 507 9.40 19.06 47.34
C PHE A 507 10.51 18.06 47.00
N ALA A 508 10.46 17.42 45.83
CA ALA A 508 11.44 16.41 45.44
C ALA A 508 12.52 16.92 44.48
N GLY A 509 12.31 18.08 43.82
CA GLY A 509 13.25 18.61 42.81
C GLY A 509 13.38 17.73 41.57
N ARG A 510 12.41 16.85 41.31
CA ARG A 510 12.43 15.86 40.21
C ARG A 510 11.31 16.12 39.22
N ALA A 511 11.55 15.73 37.96
CA ALA A 511 10.52 15.74 36.93
C ALA A 511 9.31 14.91 37.40
N PRO A 512 8.08 15.44 37.27
CA PRO A 512 6.92 14.82 37.87
C PRO A 512 6.48 13.57 37.10
N THR A 513 6.15 12.50 37.82
CA THR A 513 5.52 11.29 37.29
C THR A 513 4.12 11.14 37.88
N THR A 514 3.11 11.06 37.02
CA THR A 514 1.69 11.00 37.42
C THR A 514 0.93 10.03 36.53
N SER A 515 -0.33 9.72 36.85
CA SER A 515 -1.15 8.85 35.98
C SER A 515 -1.36 9.40 34.57
N SER A 516 -1.29 10.73 34.38
CA SER A 516 -1.40 11.39 33.08
C SER A 516 -0.04 11.69 32.43
N LEU A 517 1.05 11.44 33.16
CA LEU A 517 2.44 11.59 32.73
C LEU A 517 3.25 10.42 33.30
N PRO A 518 3.00 9.18 32.83
CA PRO A 518 3.55 7.97 33.46
C PRO A 518 5.02 7.72 33.11
N TYR A 519 5.65 8.61 32.34
CA TYR A 519 6.99 8.43 31.82
C TYR A 519 8.05 9.14 32.67
N SER A 520 9.21 8.52 32.82
CA SER A 520 10.43 9.18 33.27
C SER A 520 10.85 10.25 32.26
N TRP A 521 11.51 11.32 32.71
CA TRP A 521 11.88 12.44 31.83
C TRP A 521 12.79 12.06 30.66
N TYR A 522 13.59 11.00 30.81
CA TYR A 522 14.51 10.51 29.78
C TYR A 522 13.88 9.50 28.81
N ASP A 523 12.68 8.98 29.12
CA ASP A 523 11.91 8.04 28.29
C ASP A 523 10.54 8.63 27.88
N SER A 524 10.35 9.93 28.09
CA SER A 524 9.07 10.60 27.83
C SER A 524 8.94 10.96 26.35
N PRO A 525 7.81 10.64 25.69
CA PRO A 525 7.54 11.09 24.33
C PRO A 525 7.20 12.59 24.28
N ASN A 526 6.90 13.22 25.42
CA ASN A 526 6.53 14.63 25.48
C ASN A 526 7.75 15.52 25.27
N VAL A 527 7.69 16.35 24.23
CA VAL A 527 8.67 17.40 23.90
C VAL A 527 8.34 18.69 24.66
N HIS A 528 7.05 18.97 24.86
CA HIS A 528 6.57 20.20 25.48
C HIS A 528 5.84 19.95 26.80
N PHE A 529 6.21 20.72 27.83
CA PHE A 529 5.63 20.68 29.17
C PHE A 529 4.84 21.96 29.41
N PHE A 530 3.54 21.98 29.10
CA PHE A 530 2.74 23.20 29.11
C PHE A 530 1.45 23.08 29.92
N SER A 531 0.89 24.23 30.28
CA SER A 531 -0.35 24.33 31.05
C SER A 531 -1.53 24.75 30.19
N MET A 532 -2.74 24.66 30.76
CA MET A 532 -3.94 25.21 30.12
C MET A 532 -3.79 26.69 29.76
N LYS A 533 -3.10 27.46 30.61
CA LYS A 533 -2.86 28.90 30.37
C LYS A 533 -1.92 29.15 29.21
N ASP A 534 -0.92 28.29 29.02
CA ASP A 534 0.03 28.39 27.92
C ASP A 534 -0.68 28.09 26.59
N PHE A 535 -1.51 27.05 26.57
CA PHE A 535 -2.35 26.71 25.43
C PHE A 535 -3.34 27.83 25.07
N GLU A 536 -4.09 28.34 26.06
CA GLU A 536 -5.02 29.46 25.84
C GLU A 536 -4.31 30.72 25.33
N LYS A 537 -3.08 31.00 25.81
CA LYS A 537 -2.26 32.10 25.31
C LYS A 537 -1.81 31.86 23.87
N LEU A 538 -1.40 30.63 23.55
CA LEU A 538 -1.02 30.26 22.19
C LEU A 538 -2.20 30.45 21.24
N CYS A 539 -3.39 29.91 21.54
CA CYS A 539 -4.60 30.08 20.73
C CYS A 539 -4.87 31.55 20.41
N ARG A 540 -4.84 32.44 21.42
CA ARG A 540 -5.01 33.89 21.23
C ARG A 540 -3.95 34.51 20.33
N SER A 541 -2.70 34.04 20.42
CA SER A 541 -1.59 34.57 19.61
C SER A 541 -1.65 34.18 18.13
N ILE A 542 -2.44 33.17 17.79
CA ILE A 542 -2.64 32.69 16.42
C ILE A 542 -4.11 32.79 15.97
N ASN A 543 -4.92 33.62 16.62
CA ASN A 543 -6.33 33.89 16.30
C ASN A 543 -7.17 32.60 16.18
N ILE A 544 -7.03 31.72 17.18
CA ILE A 544 -7.87 30.54 17.35
C ILE A 544 -8.88 30.82 18.45
N ARG A 545 -10.16 30.63 18.11
CA ARG A 545 -11.26 30.75 19.05
C ARG A 545 -11.40 29.46 19.85
N ILE A 546 -11.54 29.60 21.16
CA ILE A 546 -11.87 28.49 22.06
C ILE A 546 -13.39 28.49 22.26
N GLU A 547 -14.08 27.52 21.66
CA GLU A 547 -15.54 27.40 21.75
C GLU A 547 -15.96 26.78 23.09
N GLN A 548 -15.22 25.77 23.53
CA GLN A 548 -15.54 25.05 24.75
C GLN A 548 -14.29 24.46 25.40
N ARG A 549 -14.30 24.41 26.72
CA ARG A 549 -13.27 23.76 27.54
C ARG A 549 -13.92 22.83 28.54
N ILE A 550 -13.49 21.57 28.57
CA ILE A 550 -13.85 20.59 29.60
C ILE A 550 -12.59 20.14 30.32
N VAL A 551 -12.66 20.09 31.65
CA VAL A 551 -11.56 19.63 32.52
C VAL A 551 -12.08 18.48 33.37
N PRO A 552 -11.88 17.22 32.95
CA PRO A 552 -12.43 16.07 33.65
C PRO A 552 -11.79 15.85 35.02
N ARG A 553 -12.57 15.29 35.95
CA ARG A 553 -12.10 14.87 37.26
C ARG A 553 -11.56 13.43 37.18
N THR A 554 -10.51 13.14 37.93
CA THR A 554 -9.76 11.87 37.85
C THR A 554 -10.55 10.60 38.22
N ALA A 555 -11.72 10.74 38.85
CA ALA A 555 -12.57 9.63 39.28
C ALA A 555 -14.03 10.04 39.17
N GLY A 556 -14.66 9.73 38.03
CA GLY A 556 -16.08 9.95 37.74
C GLY A 556 -16.36 11.04 36.69
N THR A 557 -17.63 11.19 36.32
CA THR A 557 -18.15 12.06 35.25
C THR A 557 -18.15 13.57 35.59
N GLY A 558 -17.38 14.00 36.59
CA GLY A 558 -17.38 15.39 37.08
C GLY A 558 -16.41 16.30 36.33
N ILE A 559 -16.67 17.61 36.35
CA ILE A 559 -15.84 18.67 35.72
C ILE A 559 -15.20 19.55 36.81
N VAL A 560 -13.92 19.90 36.65
CA VAL A 560 -13.18 20.82 37.52
C VAL A 560 -13.41 22.26 37.07
N ASN A 561 -14.27 23.00 37.80
CA ASN A 561 -14.55 24.41 37.50
C ASN A 561 -13.72 25.39 38.34
N PHE A 562 -13.40 25.04 39.58
CA PHE A 562 -12.60 25.89 40.47
C PHE A 562 -11.10 25.66 40.21
N LEU A 563 -10.36 26.73 39.90
CA LEU A 563 -8.92 26.72 39.60
C LEU A 563 -8.51 25.53 38.69
N PRO A 564 -9.08 25.40 37.48
CA PRO A 564 -8.88 24.24 36.61
C PRO A 564 -7.42 23.97 36.28
N ASN A 565 -6.62 25.02 36.07
CA ASN A 565 -5.19 24.88 35.81
C ASN A 565 -4.38 24.30 36.99
N LEU A 566 -4.93 24.33 38.21
CA LEU A 566 -4.32 23.77 39.42
C LEU A 566 -4.85 22.36 39.74
N PHE A 567 -6.15 22.12 39.57
CA PHE A 567 -6.80 20.88 40.00
C PHE A 567 -7.21 19.92 38.88
N GLY A 568 -7.14 20.36 37.62
CA GLY A 568 -7.34 19.50 36.45
C GLY A 568 -6.05 18.80 36.03
N ARG A 569 -6.10 17.49 35.81
CA ARG A 569 -4.95 16.69 35.33
C ARG A 569 -4.77 16.72 33.83
N GLU A 570 -5.86 16.91 33.10
CA GLU A 570 -5.89 17.04 31.65
C GLU A 570 -6.95 18.06 31.27
N ALA A 571 -6.90 18.54 30.03
CA ALA A 571 -7.91 19.43 29.49
C ALA A 571 -8.28 19.00 28.08
N ILE A 572 -9.54 19.24 27.73
CA ILE A 572 -10.11 18.97 26.41
C ILE A 572 -10.72 20.27 25.92
N TYR A 573 -10.29 20.71 24.74
CA TYR A 573 -10.74 21.95 24.12
C TYR A 573 -11.42 21.66 22.80
N LEU A 574 -12.53 22.34 22.55
CA LEU A 574 -13.08 22.54 21.21
C LEU A 574 -12.63 23.91 20.73
N ILE A 575 -11.93 23.95 19.61
CA ILE A 575 -11.39 25.15 19.00
C ILE A 575 -11.88 25.30 17.57
N SER A 576 -11.87 26.52 17.07
CA SER A 576 -12.25 26.88 15.70
C SER A 576 -11.38 28.04 15.21
N ARG A 577 -11.32 28.22 13.89
CA ARG A 577 -10.68 29.39 13.29
C ARG A 577 -11.48 30.64 13.61
N GLU A 578 -10.83 31.70 14.07
CA GLU A 578 -11.48 33.00 14.29
C GLU A 578 -11.84 33.61 12.92
N SER A 579 -13.08 34.06 12.78
CA SER A 579 -13.68 34.51 11.50
C SER A 579 -13.10 35.82 10.99
#